data_AF-A0A955NK20-F1
#
_entry.id   AF-A0A955NK20-F1
#
_cell.length_a   1.000
_cell.length_b   1.000
_cell.length_c   1.000
_cell.angle_alpha   90.00
_cell.angle_beta   90.00
_cell.angle_gamma   90.00
#
_symmetry.space_group_name_H-M   'P 1'
#
loop_
_entity.id
_entity.type
_entity.pdbx_description
1 polymer ?
#
loop_
_entity_poly.entity_id
_entity_poly.type
_entity_poly.pdbx_seq_one_letter_code
_entity_poly.pdbx_strand_id
1 'polypeptide(L)'
;QAKLKAAQPIEVEWEGETPKPAWFWWNPEGKNLVTQWRTTPFAIDLNKDGLNDLVMLDQEGYLAFFERAKDDDGKLILKHPQRIFENEEGNPLQLNERTAGKSGRRKFTMVDWDLDGDLDILINSKNIDLLRNVAEDGGYRFKNEGQVAERILAGHTTCPTTVDWDGNGVPDLLVGAEDGYFYHLTNPNQEK
;
A
#
# COMPACT_ATOMS: atom_id res chain seq x y z
N GLN A 1 -2.30 -8.63 32.67
CA GLN A 1 -2.44 -7.49 31.73
C GLN A 1 -1.50 -7.71 30.56
N ALA A 2 -1.99 -7.54 29.33
CA ALA A 2 -1.11 -7.50 28.17
C ALA A 2 -0.17 -6.29 28.30
N LYS A 3 1.12 -6.48 28.01
CA LYS A 3 2.12 -5.41 27.94
C LYS A 3 2.67 -5.37 26.52
N LEU A 4 2.77 -4.17 25.96
CA LEU A 4 3.48 -3.97 24.70
C LEU A 4 4.97 -4.29 24.89
N LYS A 5 5.59 -4.86 23.86
CA LYS A 5 7.05 -4.98 23.80
C LYS A 5 7.67 -3.59 23.70
N ALA A 6 8.95 -3.48 24.05
CA ALA A 6 9.72 -2.28 23.80
C ALA A 6 9.71 -1.95 22.30
N ALA A 7 9.73 -0.66 21.96
CA ALA A 7 9.89 -0.23 20.58
C ALA A 7 11.21 -0.78 20.02
N GLN A 8 11.15 -1.34 18.82
CA GLN A 8 12.30 -1.83 18.08
C GLN A 8 12.19 -1.34 16.64
N PRO A 9 13.31 -0.97 16.00
CA PRO A 9 13.28 -0.68 14.59
C PRO A 9 12.89 -1.95 13.82
N ILE A 10 12.21 -1.76 12.69
CA ILE A 10 12.11 -2.80 11.67
C ILE A 10 13.41 -2.75 10.89
N GLU A 11 14.06 -3.90 10.69
CA GLU A 11 15.27 -4.01 9.88
C GLU A 11 14.92 -4.55 8.48
N VAL A 12 15.64 -4.06 7.48
CA VAL A 12 15.58 -4.49 6.08
C VAL A 12 16.97 -4.94 5.64
N GLU A 13 17.03 -6.09 4.98
CA GLU A 13 18.22 -6.58 4.30
C GLU A 13 18.50 -5.74 3.04
N TRP A 14 18.95 -4.50 3.23
CA TRP A 14 19.25 -3.56 2.16
C TRP A 14 20.39 -4.06 1.27
N GLU A 15 20.19 -4.03 -0.04
CA GLU A 15 21.28 -4.04 -1.01
C GLU A 15 22.00 -2.68 -1.01
N GLY A 16 23.11 -2.60 -0.26
CA GLY A 16 23.91 -1.39 -0.13
C GLY A 16 23.67 -0.62 1.16
N GLU A 17 23.94 0.68 1.14
CA GLU A 17 23.75 1.54 2.31
C GLU A 17 22.25 1.80 2.57
N THR A 18 21.87 1.83 3.85
CA THR A 18 20.51 2.18 4.26
C THR A 18 20.15 3.57 3.73
N PRO A 19 19.08 3.70 2.92
CA PRO A 19 18.82 4.94 2.24
C PRO A 19 18.32 6.02 3.21
N LYS A 20 18.51 7.29 2.84
CA LYS A 20 18.05 8.43 3.65
C LYS A 20 17.53 9.56 2.77
N PRO A 21 16.21 9.83 2.77
CA PRO A 21 15.67 11.01 2.12
C PRO A 21 16.28 12.30 2.67
N ALA A 22 16.57 13.27 1.81
CA ALA A 22 17.25 14.52 2.17
C ALA A 22 16.52 15.35 3.25
N TRP A 23 15.20 15.17 3.40
CA TRP A 23 14.38 15.87 4.39
C TRP A 23 14.26 15.16 5.73
N PHE A 24 14.95 14.03 5.94
CA PHE A 24 14.96 13.34 7.22
C PHE A 24 15.81 14.11 8.24
N TRP A 25 15.20 14.43 9.38
CA TRP A 25 15.84 15.09 10.52
C TRP A 25 16.61 14.12 11.42
N TRP A 26 16.52 12.81 11.16
CA TRP A 26 17.26 11.74 11.83
C TRP A 26 18.10 10.96 10.83
N ASN A 27 19.12 10.23 11.32
CA ASN A 27 19.92 9.32 10.52
C ASN A 27 19.52 7.88 10.82
N PRO A 28 19.27 7.03 9.81
CA PRO A 28 19.06 5.62 10.06
C PRO A 28 20.33 4.99 10.62
N GLU A 29 20.15 4.10 11.59
CA GLU A 29 21.21 3.28 12.17
C GLU A 29 21.09 1.87 11.61
N GLY A 30 22.23 1.24 11.30
CA GLY A 30 22.26 -0.13 10.79
C GLY A 30 21.30 -0.34 9.63
N LYS A 31 20.39 -1.30 9.78
CA LYS A 31 19.44 -1.75 8.74
C LYS A 31 18.02 -1.19 8.90
N ASN A 32 17.84 -0.08 9.62
CA ASN A 32 16.51 0.47 9.86
C ASN A 32 15.69 0.64 8.56
N LEU A 33 14.41 0.25 8.61
CA LEU A 33 13.44 0.51 7.56
C LEU A 33 13.30 2.03 7.39
N VAL A 34 13.48 2.50 6.16
CA VAL A 34 13.32 3.89 5.77
C VAL A 34 12.30 3.96 4.63
N THR A 35 11.31 4.82 4.82
CA THR A 35 10.17 5.03 3.91
C THR A 35 9.70 6.47 4.03
N GLN A 36 8.80 6.94 3.17
CA GLN A 36 8.20 8.25 3.31
C GLN A 36 7.33 8.40 4.60
N TRP A 37 7.25 9.61 5.16
CA TRP A 37 6.73 9.85 6.52
C TRP A 37 5.32 9.33 6.81
N ARG A 38 4.38 9.50 5.88
CA ARG A 38 2.96 9.17 6.06
C ARG A 38 2.52 8.09 5.09
N THR A 39 3.30 7.02 5.06
CA THR A 39 3.02 5.82 4.27
C THR A 39 2.11 4.89 5.05
N THR A 40 1.31 4.09 4.34
CA THR A 40 0.46 3.05 4.92
C THR A 40 1.00 1.71 4.45
N PRO A 41 1.41 0.81 5.35
CA PRO A 41 1.73 -0.56 4.97
C PRO A 41 0.46 -1.36 4.74
N PHE A 42 0.46 -2.18 3.70
CA PHE A 42 -0.53 -3.22 3.46
C PHE A 42 0.16 -4.59 3.63
N ALA A 43 -0.31 -5.39 4.57
CA ALA A 43 0.26 -6.69 4.87
C ALA A 43 -0.52 -7.80 4.17
N ILE A 44 0.17 -8.59 3.34
CA ILE A 44 -0.43 -9.65 2.51
C ILE A 44 0.65 -10.66 2.14
N ASP A 45 0.30 -11.94 2.02
CA ASP A 45 1.14 -12.96 1.39
C ASP A 45 1.03 -12.79 -0.14
N LEU A 46 1.83 -11.88 -0.70
CA LEU A 46 1.69 -11.46 -2.10
C LEU A 46 2.25 -12.52 -3.05
N ASN A 47 3.36 -13.16 -2.65
CA ASN A 47 4.04 -14.17 -3.44
C ASN A 47 3.53 -15.60 -3.19
N LYS A 48 2.56 -15.79 -2.28
CA LYS A 48 1.93 -17.07 -1.91
C LYS A 48 2.92 -18.07 -1.32
N ASP A 49 3.93 -17.58 -0.60
CA ASP A 49 4.93 -18.41 0.08
C ASP A 49 4.55 -18.80 1.52
N GLY A 50 3.41 -18.28 2.00
CA GLY A 50 2.89 -18.50 3.34
C GLY A 50 3.38 -17.51 4.40
N LEU A 51 4.15 -16.49 4.02
CA LEU A 51 4.56 -15.38 4.88
C LEU A 51 3.85 -14.10 4.45
N ASN A 52 3.41 -13.30 5.43
CA ASN A 52 2.89 -11.97 5.12
C ASN A 52 4.04 -11.00 4.81
N ASP A 53 4.02 -10.47 3.60
CA ASP A 53 4.88 -9.42 3.09
C ASP A 53 4.34 -8.02 3.44
N LEU A 54 5.09 -6.98 3.08
CA LEU A 54 4.60 -5.60 3.12
C LEU A 54 4.58 -5.00 1.71
N VAL A 55 3.44 -4.44 1.33
CA VAL A 55 3.31 -3.54 0.19
C VAL A 55 3.18 -2.12 0.74
N MET A 56 4.11 -1.24 0.39
CA MET A 56 4.13 0.14 0.89
C MET A 56 5.04 1.03 0.04
N LEU A 57 4.99 2.34 0.28
CA LEU A 57 5.94 3.23 -0.39
C LEU A 57 7.38 2.96 0.08
N ASP A 58 8.33 2.97 -0.84
CA ASP A 58 9.74 3.09 -0.51
C ASP A 58 10.13 4.54 -0.16
N GLN A 59 11.41 4.79 0.08
CA GLN A 59 11.92 6.11 0.45
C GLN A 59 11.79 7.18 -0.66
N GLU A 60 11.66 6.76 -1.92
CA GLU A 60 11.53 7.63 -3.09
C GLU A 60 10.05 7.80 -3.52
N GLY A 61 9.14 7.09 -2.84
CA GLY A 61 7.69 7.21 -3.03
C GLY A 61 7.13 6.29 -4.11
N TYR A 62 7.87 5.27 -4.51
CA TYR A 62 7.37 4.18 -5.35
C TYR A 62 6.63 3.17 -4.50
N LEU A 63 5.53 2.62 -5.01
CA LEU A 63 4.93 1.44 -4.41
C LEU A 63 5.91 0.27 -4.57
N ALA A 64 6.23 -0.39 -3.46
CA ALA A 64 7.24 -1.42 -3.44
C ALA A 64 6.80 -2.63 -2.62
N PHE A 65 7.28 -3.78 -3.04
CA PHE A 65 7.12 -5.07 -2.40
C PHE A 65 8.32 -5.33 -1.50
N PHE A 66 8.08 -5.42 -0.20
CA PHE A 66 9.06 -5.81 0.80
C PHE A 66 8.78 -7.26 1.20
N GLU A 67 9.46 -8.18 0.53
CA GLU A 67 9.32 -9.62 0.74
C GLU A 67 9.74 -10.02 2.16
N ARG A 68 8.89 -10.81 2.82
CA ARG A 68 9.23 -11.47 4.08
C ARG A 68 9.87 -12.82 3.76
N ALA A 69 10.99 -13.12 4.41
CA ALA A 69 11.66 -14.40 4.24
C ALA A 69 12.19 -14.92 5.57
N LYS A 70 12.72 -16.14 5.56
CA LYS A 70 13.55 -16.69 6.64
C LYS A 70 15.00 -16.75 6.17
N ASP A 71 15.92 -16.33 7.04
CA ASP A 71 17.35 -16.56 6.83
C ASP A 71 17.74 -18.02 7.11
N ASP A 72 19.03 -18.35 6.98
CA ASP A 72 19.57 -19.70 7.18
C ASP A 72 19.33 -20.24 8.60
N ASP A 73 19.18 -19.35 9.59
CA ASP A 73 18.89 -19.69 10.99
C ASP A 73 17.37 -19.76 11.27
N GLY A 74 16.54 -19.54 10.24
CA GLY A 74 15.08 -19.56 10.34
C GLY A 74 14.47 -18.28 10.93
N LYS A 75 15.27 -17.22 11.14
CA LYS A 75 14.79 -15.92 11.63
C LYS A 75 14.09 -15.17 10.51
N LEU A 76 12.96 -14.56 10.84
CA LEU A 76 12.21 -13.75 9.89
C LEU A 76 12.94 -12.43 9.59
N ILE A 77 13.17 -12.18 8.31
CA ILE A 77 13.81 -10.99 7.75
C ILE A 77 12.87 -10.30 6.76
N LEU A 78 13.09 -9.01 6.51
CA LEU A 78 12.46 -8.25 5.45
C LEU A 78 13.52 -7.96 4.39
N LYS A 79 13.32 -8.39 3.15
CA LYS A 79 14.31 -8.21 2.08
C LYS A 79 14.30 -6.79 1.52
N HIS A 80 15.35 -6.45 0.76
CA HIS A 80 15.40 -5.23 -0.03
C HIS A 80 14.11 -5.06 -0.86
N PRO A 81 13.49 -3.87 -0.88
CA PRO A 81 12.25 -3.65 -1.60
C PRO A 81 12.41 -3.79 -3.11
N GLN A 82 11.41 -4.38 -3.75
CA GLN A 82 11.33 -4.50 -5.21
C GLN A 82 10.20 -3.62 -5.74
N ARG A 83 10.47 -2.84 -6.78
CA ARG A 83 9.47 -2.00 -7.45
C ARG A 83 8.76 -2.78 -8.57
N ILE A 84 8.01 -3.81 -8.17
CA ILE A 84 7.30 -4.70 -9.10
C ILE A 84 5.96 -4.14 -9.62
N PHE A 85 5.48 -3.05 -9.03
CA PHE A 85 4.23 -2.40 -9.42
C PHE A 85 4.53 -1.36 -10.49
N GLU A 86 3.85 -1.43 -11.63
CA GLU A 86 4.06 -0.59 -12.81
C GLU A 86 2.84 0.29 -13.12
N ASN A 87 3.03 1.40 -13.82
CA ASN A 87 1.97 2.11 -14.52
C ASN A 87 1.72 1.48 -15.91
N GLU A 88 0.69 1.94 -16.64
CA GLU A 88 0.38 1.44 -18.00
C GLU A 88 1.52 1.53 -19.01
N GLU A 89 2.51 2.39 -18.77
CA GLU A 89 3.68 2.58 -19.63
C GLU A 89 4.82 1.61 -19.30
N GLY A 90 4.66 0.75 -18.28
CA GLY A 90 5.69 -0.17 -17.79
C GLY A 90 6.74 0.49 -16.89
N ASN A 91 6.49 1.72 -16.42
CA ASN A 91 7.39 2.40 -15.47
C ASN A 91 7.00 2.06 -14.03
N PRO A 92 7.95 1.96 -13.09
CA PRO A 92 7.65 1.78 -11.67
C PRO A 92 6.61 2.79 -11.15
N LEU A 93 5.60 2.30 -10.44
CA LEU A 93 4.45 3.08 -9.98
C LEU A 93 4.85 4.03 -8.84
N GLN A 94 5.15 5.29 -9.19
CA GLN A 94 5.46 6.33 -8.22
C GLN A 94 4.20 7.04 -7.75
N LEU A 95 3.84 6.83 -6.48
CA LEU A 95 2.62 7.43 -5.91
C LEU A 95 2.90 8.77 -5.23
N ASN A 96 4.14 9.09 -4.85
CA ASN A 96 4.47 10.39 -4.29
C ASN A 96 5.93 10.83 -4.53
N GLU A 97 6.12 11.77 -5.45
CA GLU A 97 7.43 12.41 -5.74
C GLU A 97 7.77 13.59 -4.81
N ARG A 98 6.88 13.96 -3.89
CA ARG A 98 6.99 15.20 -3.12
C ARG A 98 7.86 15.02 -1.88
N THR A 99 8.55 16.08 -1.49
CA THR A 99 9.53 16.04 -0.40
C THR A 99 8.99 16.62 0.91
N ALA A 100 9.73 16.40 2.00
CA ALA A 100 9.51 17.01 3.32
C ALA A 100 8.05 16.90 3.79
N GLY A 101 7.45 18.04 4.17
CA GLY A 101 6.08 18.15 4.59
C GLY A 101 5.04 17.76 3.55
N LYS A 102 5.40 17.24 2.37
CA LYS A 102 4.48 16.65 1.37
C LYS A 102 4.79 15.18 1.05
N SER A 103 5.87 14.63 1.61
CA SER A 103 6.26 13.23 1.46
C SER A 103 5.23 12.27 2.07
N GLY A 104 5.04 11.13 1.42
CA GLY A 104 4.10 10.06 1.79
C GLY A 104 2.66 10.47 1.54
N ARG A 105 1.84 10.44 2.59
CA ARG A 105 0.41 10.81 2.54
C ARG A 105 -0.41 9.91 1.62
N ARG A 106 0.04 8.67 1.47
CA ARG A 106 -0.67 7.65 0.70
C ARG A 106 -1.26 6.62 1.64
N LYS A 107 -2.55 6.36 1.43
CA LYS A 107 -3.36 5.36 2.09
C LYS A 107 -4.07 4.61 0.99
N PHE A 108 -3.98 3.30 1.04
CA PHE A 108 -4.55 2.45 0.03
C PHE A 108 -4.91 1.12 0.66
N THR A 109 -5.72 0.36 -0.04
CA THR A 109 -5.95 -1.06 0.20
C THR A 109 -5.89 -1.78 -1.14
N MET A 110 -5.45 -3.03 -1.13
CA MET A 110 -5.49 -3.89 -2.30
C MET A 110 -6.65 -4.88 -2.18
N VAL A 111 -7.36 -5.09 -3.29
CA VAL A 111 -8.53 -5.97 -3.36
C VAL A 111 -8.84 -6.27 -4.82
N ASP A 112 -9.41 -7.43 -5.13
CA ASP A 112 -10.06 -7.68 -6.42
C ASP A 112 -11.39 -6.90 -6.46
N TRP A 113 -11.36 -5.69 -7.02
CA TRP A 113 -12.49 -4.76 -6.94
C TRP A 113 -13.51 -5.00 -8.06
N ASP A 114 -13.03 -5.37 -9.25
CA ASP A 114 -13.86 -5.63 -10.42
C ASP A 114 -14.22 -7.11 -10.65
N LEU A 115 -13.75 -8.00 -9.77
CA LEU A 115 -14.06 -9.43 -9.70
C LEU A 115 -13.44 -10.24 -10.85
N ASP A 116 -12.29 -9.81 -11.35
CA ASP A 116 -11.55 -10.49 -12.41
C ASP A 116 -10.48 -11.49 -11.90
N GLY A 117 -10.26 -11.53 -10.58
CA GLY A 117 -9.33 -12.42 -9.90
C GLY A 117 -7.95 -11.81 -9.63
N ASP A 118 -7.68 -10.60 -10.13
CA ASP A 118 -6.43 -9.87 -9.90
C ASP A 118 -6.59 -8.78 -8.83
N LEU A 119 -5.49 -8.43 -8.16
CA LEU A 119 -5.53 -7.38 -7.13
C LEU A 119 -5.47 -5.99 -7.76
N ASP A 120 -6.52 -5.20 -7.55
CA ASP A 120 -6.56 -3.77 -7.78
C ASP A 120 -6.06 -2.96 -6.58
N ILE A 121 -5.90 -1.65 -6.76
CA ILE A 121 -5.57 -0.71 -5.70
C ILE A 121 -6.67 0.36 -5.58
N LEU A 122 -7.25 0.48 -4.39
CA LEU A 122 -8.09 1.61 -4.01
C LEU A 122 -7.26 2.59 -3.18
N ILE A 123 -7.00 3.79 -3.72
CA ILE A 123 -6.06 4.76 -3.13
C ILE A 123 -6.73 6.10 -2.80
N ASN A 124 -6.24 6.74 -1.73
CA ASN A 124 -6.75 8.04 -1.31
C ASN A 124 -6.61 9.13 -2.38
N SER A 125 -7.72 9.82 -2.64
CA SER A 125 -7.80 11.00 -3.52
C SER A 125 -8.75 12.05 -2.91
N LYS A 126 -9.46 12.83 -3.74
CA LYS A 126 -10.60 13.64 -3.30
C LYS A 126 -11.78 12.77 -2.83
N ASN A 127 -11.89 11.57 -3.40
CA ASN A 127 -12.71 10.46 -2.92
C ASN A 127 -11.72 9.30 -2.71
N ILE A 128 -11.86 8.22 -3.48
CA ILE A 128 -10.94 7.11 -3.65
C ILE A 128 -10.78 6.92 -5.15
N ASP A 129 -9.54 6.84 -5.63
CA ASP A 129 -9.26 6.50 -7.02
C ASP A 129 -9.07 4.98 -7.13
N LEU A 130 -9.57 4.39 -8.22
CA LEU A 130 -9.30 3.02 -8.60
C LEU A 130 -8.09 2.97 -9.52
N LEU A 131 -7.08 2.22 -9.11
CA LEU A 131 -5.97 1.79 -9.93
C LEU A 131 -6.24 0.33 -10.27
N ARG A 132 -6.78 0.08 -11.46
CA ARG A 132 -7.17 -1.25 -11.92
C ARG A 132 -5.94 -1.99 -12.44
N ASN A 133 -5.76 -3.26 -12.06
CA ASN A 133 -4.72 -4.10 -12.65
C ASN A 133 -5.09 -4.44 -14.10
N VAL A 134 -4.16 -4.25 -15.01
CA VAL A 134 -4.31 -4.47 -16.46
C VAL A 134 -3.21 -5.35 -17.01
N ALA A 135 -2.46 -6.03 -16.14
CA ALA A 135 -1.46 -7.01 -16.54
C ALA A 135 -2.14 -8.26 -17.10
N GLU A 136 -1.65 -8.76 -18.24
CA GLU A 136 -2.14 -10.01 -18.85
C GLU A 136 -1.28 -11.22 -18.47
N ASP A 137 -0.13 -10.98 -17.82
CA ASP A 137 0.91 -11.97 -17.49
C ASP A 137 0.93 -12.34 -16.00
N GLY A 138 -0.11 -11.97 -15.24
CA GLY A 138 -0.17 -12.13 -13.78
C GLY A 138 0.77 -11.18 -13.01
N GLY A 139 1.31 -10.16 -13.69
CA GLY A 139 2.06 -9.08 -13.08
C GLY A 139 1.18 -8.02 -12.41
N TYR A 140 1.80 -6.88 -12.09
CA TYR A 140 1.14 -5.75 -11.43
C TYR A 140 1.30 -4.48 -12.26
N ARG A 141 0.37 -4.24 -13.19
CA ARG A 141 0.37 -3.06 -14.06
C ARG A 141 -0.92 -2.28 -13.88
N PHE A 142 -0.85 -1.04 -13.43
CA PHE A 142 -2.05 -0.30 -13.05
C PHE A 142 -2.41 0.83 -14.00
N LYS A 143 -3.70 0.87 -14.35
CA LYS A 143 -4.38 1.99 -14.98
C LYS A 143 -5.18 2.76 -13.94
N ASN A 144 -5.01 4.08 -13.87
CA ASN A 144 -5.87 4.91 -13.02
C ASN A 144 -7.21 5.19 -13.73
N GLU A 145 -8.28 4.57 -13.26
CA GLU A 145 -9.65 4.75 -13.77
C GLU A 145 -10.38 5.93 -13.09
N GLY A 146 -9.72 6.64 -12.18
CA GLY A 146 -10.25 7.82 -11.50
C GLY A 146 -11.14 7.48 -10.30
N GLN A 147 -11.96 8.45 -9.89
CA GLN A 147 -12.73 8.38 -8.67
C GLN A 147 -13.86 7.33 -8.76
N VAL A 148 -13.98 6.45 -7.76
CA VAL A 148 -15.05 5.45 -7.68
C VAL A 148 -16.44 6.04 -7.35
N ALA A 149 -16.49 7.30 -6.90
CA ALA A 149 -17.72 8.03 -6.65
C ALA A 149 -17.52 9.55 -6.79
N GLU A 150 -18.59 10.25 -7.19
CA GLU A 150 -18.55 11.70 -7.49
C GLU A 150 -18.37 12.58 -6.25
N ARG A 151 -18.87 12.13 -5.09
CA ARG A 151 -18.84 12.93 -3.86
C ARG A 151 -17.40 13.21 -3.44
N ILE A 152 -17.06 14.47 -3.25
CA ILE A 152 -15.78 14.87 -2.66
C ILE A 152 -15.85 14.64 -1.15
N LEU A 153 -14.91 13.85 -0.63
CA LEU A 153 -14.82 13.45 0.78
C LEU A 153 -13.66 14.13 1.51
N ALA A 154 -12.70 14.74 0.80
CA ALA A 154 -11.53 15.35 1.44
C ALA A 154 -10.95 16.56 0.69
N GLY A 155 -10.42 17.51 1.47
CA GLY A 155 -9.41 18.48 1.09
C GLY A 155 -7.98 18.06 1.47
N HIS A 156 -7.80 17.15 2.45
CA HIS A 156 -6.50 16.64 2.90
C HIS A 156 -6.24 15.16 2.59
N THR A 157 -7.06 14.20 3.08
CA THR A 157 -6.86 12.75 2.80
C THR A 157 -8.03 11.85 3.25
N THR A 158 -8.45 10.93 2.38
CA THR A 158 -9.36 9.80 2.67
C THR A 158 -8.60 8.54 3.08
N CYS A 159 -9.24 7.60 3.78
CA CYS A 159 -8.67 6.33 4.25
C CYS A 159 -9.54 5.15 3.75
N PRO A 160 -9.21 4.50 2.63
CA PRO A 160 -9.98 3.34 2.16
C PRO A 160 -9.69 2.08 2.99
N THR A 161 -10.70 1.25 3.17
CA THR A 161 -10.60 -0.16 3.58
C THR A 161 -11.79 -0.92 2.97
N THR A 162 -11.64 -2.22 2.75
CA THR A 162 -12.70 -3.05 2.18
C THR A 162 -13.32 -3.96 3.23
N VAL A 163 -14.58 -4.31 3.03
CA VAL A 163 -15.36 -5.13 3.95
C VAL A 163 -16.49 -5.81 3.19
N ASP A 164 -16.70 -7.09 3.45
CA ASP A 164 -17.86 -7.85 3.00
C ASP A 164 -18.85 -7.95 4.16
N TRP A 165 -19.87 -7.07 4.18
CA TRP A 165 -20.80 -6.96 5.30
C TRP A 165 -21.88 -8.05 5.30
N ASP A 166 -22.31 -8.50 4.13
CA ASP A 166 -23.39 -9.48 3.97
C ASP A 166 -22.86 -10.91 3.76
N GLY A 167 -21.55 -11.08 3.61
CA GLY A 167 -20.88 -12.36 3.46
C GLY A 167 -21.05 -12.97 2.07
N ASN A 168 -21.31 -12.14 1.05
CA ASN A 168 -21.55 -12.60 -0.31
C ASN A 168 -20.26 -12.87 -1.10
N GLY A 169 -19.09 -12.59 -0.51
CA GLY A 169 -17.77 -12.76 -1.13
C GLY A 169 -17.32 -11.58 -2.01
N VAL A 170 -18.15 -10.54 -2.15
CA VAL A 170 -17.87 -9.32 -2.91
C VAL A 170 -17.55 -8.17 -1.93
N PRO A 171 -16.33 -7.61 -1.97
CA PRO A 171 -15.92 -6.60 -1.02
C PRO A 171 -16.55 -5.24 -1.34
N ASP A 172 -17.22 -4.63 -0.37
CA ASP A 172 -17.64 -3.22 -0.39
C ASP A 172 -16.52 -2.30 0.11
N LEU A 173 -16.65 -0.99 -0.17
CA LEU A 173 -15.69 0.03 0.24
C LEU A 173 -16.21 0.82 1.45
N LEU A 174 -15.38 0.89 2.50
CA LEU A 174 -15.54 1.78 3.64
C LEU A 174 -14.42 2.83 3.64
N VAL A 175 -14.79 4.11 3.74
CA VAL A 175 -13.86 5.24 3.69
C VAL A 175 -13.96 6.06 4.97
N GLY A 176 -12.85 6.19 5.69
CA GLY A 176 -12.70 7.22 6.71
C GLY A 176 -12.35 8.57 6.09
N ALA A 177 -13.08 9.61 6.45
CA ALA A 177 -12.88 10.96 5.93
C ALA A 177 -12.47 11.96 7.02
N GLU A 178 -11.96 13.11 6.59
CA GLU A 178 -11.41 14.15 7.48
C GLU A 178 -12.47 14.89 8.30
N ASP A 179 -13.73 14.81 7.87
CA ASP A 179 -14.90 15.38 8.54
C ASP A 179 -15.39 14.53 9.73
N GLY A 180 -14.72 13.40 10.00
CA GLY A 180 -15.03 12.51 11.12
C GLY A 180 -16.10 11.47 10.81
N TYR A 181 -16.56 11.36 9.56
CA TYR A 181 -17.53 10.36 9.14
C TYR A 181 -16.88 9.15 8.47
N PHE A 182 -17.63 8.05 8.48
CA PHE A 182 -17.42 6.93 7.58
C PHE A 182 -18.39 7.03 6.41
N TYR A 183 -17.87 6.75 5.22
CA TYR A 183 -18.62 6.66 3.98
C TYR A 183 -18.58 5.23 3.48
N HIS A 184 -19.73 4.71 3.09
CA HIS A 184 -19.89 3.37 2.57
C HIS A 184 -20.26 3.44 1.09
N LEU A 185 -19.60 2.62 0.27
CA LEU A 185 -19.93 2.40 -1.13
C LEU A 185 -20.05 0.91 -1.37
N THR A 186 -21.27 0.47 -1.69
CA THR A 186 -21.53 -0.89 -2.19
C THR A 186 -20.80 -1.10 -3.50
N ASN A 187 -20.13 -2.24 -3.65
CA ASN A 187 -19.40 -2.56 -4.87
C ASN A 187 -20.39 -2.66 -6.06
N PRO A 188 -20.18 -1.87 -7.13
CA PRO A 188 -21.10 -1.88 -8.28
C PRO A 188 -21.03 -3.19 -9.09
N ASN A 189 -20.09 -4.09 -8.80
CA ASN A 189 -19.88 -5.35 -9.52
C ASN A 189 -20.61 -6.55 -8.90
N GLN A 190 -21.42 -6.38 -7.85
CA GLN A 190 -22.11 -7.47 -7.14
C GLN A 190 -23.01 -8.38 -8.02
N GLU A 191 -23.46 -7.92 -9.19
CA GLU A 191 -24.32 -8.69 -10.10
C GLU A 191 -23.57 -9.36 -11.27
N LYS A 192 -22.23 -9.23 -11.35
CA LYS A 192 -21.41 -9.90 -12.37
C LYS A 192 -21.16 -11.36 -12.04
#